data_AF-A0A1G5LCE6-F1
#
_entry.id   AF-A0A1G5LCE6-F1
#
_cell.length_a   1.000
_cell.length_b   1.000
_cell.length_c   1.000
_cell.angle_alpha   90.00
_cell.angle_beta   90.00
_cell.angle_gamma   90.00
#
_symmetry.space_group_name_H-M   'P 1'
#
loop_
_entity.id
_entity.type
_entity.pdbx_description
1 polymer ?
#
loop_
_entity_poly.entity_id
_entity_poly.type
_entity_poly.pdbx_seq_one_letter_code
_entity_poly.pdbx_strand_id
1 'polypeptide(L)'
;MIKLKNQPILWIAVVLTLALVLTISFIANLQGKFGEVEAAFKESQQNYEDERAEWESIKENLTDEINKLNSALEEEQQSIIYKQHEYTTIHHLKALGFESSPIEIVEDLRSKPELIPFDGVLGGTMFFHEEVLILTHNWVFASFEDGHIGGYMILEYSFDEEKDIQWRIIEAELF
;
A
#
# COMPACT_ATOMS: atom_id res chain seq x y z
N MET A 1 38.65 -15.41 100.30
CA MET A 1 38.43 -14.07 99.73
C MET A 1 39.09 -14.11 98.36
N ILE A 2 38.39 -14.19 97.23
CA ILE A 2 37.61 -13.14 96.54
C ILE A 2 36.48 -13.83 95.74
N LYS A 3 35.21 -13.47 95.97
CA LYS A 3 34.08 -13.96 95.15
C LYS A 3 34.00 -13.09 93.88
N LEU A 4 34.23 -13.70 92.72
CA LEU A 4 34.05 -13.08 91.40
C LEU A 4 32.55 -12.78 91.16
N LYS A 5 32.11 -11.57 91.49
CA LYS A 5 30.70 -11.12 91.41
C LYS A 5 30.21 -10.81 89.97
N ASN A 6 31.09 -10.86 88.95
CA ASN A 6 30.82 -10.37 87.59
C ASN A 6 30.81 -11.45 86.47
N GLN A 7 30.96 -12.74 86.81
CA GLN A 7 30.94 -13.85 85.84
C GLN A 7 29.70 -13.88 84.90
N PRO A 8 28.45 -13.70 85.36
CA PRO A 8 27.28 -13.77 84.48
C PRO A 8 27.19 -12.64 83.45
N ILE A 9 27.71 -11.45 83.78
CA ILE A 9 27.70 -10.28 82.87
C ILE A 9 28.64 -10.52 81.67
N LEU A 10 29.78 -11.18 81.91
CA LEU A 10 30.76 -11.49 80.87
C LEU A 10 30.21 -12.51 79.86
N TRP A 11 29.46 -13.52 80.33
CA TRP A 11 28.79 -14.48 79.45
C TRP A 11 27.68 -13.85 78.62
N ILE A 12 26.88 -12.95 79.21
CA ILE A 12 25.85 -12.19 78.46
C ILE A 12 26.49 -11.37 77.36
N ALA A 13 27.60 -10.67 77.64
CA ALA A 13 28.32 -9.88 76.64
C ALA A 13 28.83 -10.75 75.48
N VAL A 14 29.40 -11.93 75.77
CA VAL A 14 29.88 -12.87 74.74
C VAL A 14 28.74 -13.42 73.88
N VAL A 15 27.60 -13.74 74.48
CA VAL A 15 26.42 -14.21 73.73
C VAL A 15 25.87 -13.11 72.82
N LEU A 16 25.82 -11.87 73.30
CA LEU A 16 25.37 -10.73 72.50
C LEU A 16 26.31 -10.42 71.33
N THR A 17 27.62 -10.51 71.52
CA THR A 17 28.58 -10.30 70.42
C THR A 17 28.49 -11.42 69.38
N LEU A 18 28.34 -12.67 69.80
CA LEU A 18 28.13 -13.80 68.89
C LEU A 18 26.81 -13.66 68.12
N ALA A 19 25.73 -13.27 68.79
CA ALA A 19 24.44 -13.01 68.14
C ALA A 19 24.57 -11.88 67.10
N LEU A 20 25.28 -10.81 67.44
CA LEU A 20 25.53 -9.70 66.51
C LEU A 20 26.29 -10.17 65.27
N VAL A 21 27.38 -10.92 65.44
CA VAL A 21 28.18 -11.47 64.33
C VAL A 21 27.33 -12.36 63.42
N LEU A 22 26.47 -13.21 64.01
CA LEU A 22 25.56 -14.07 63.26
C LEU A 22 24.52 -13.25 62.47
N THR A 23 23.94 -12.20 63.07
CA THR A 23 22.99 -11.33 62.35
C THR A 23 23.64 -10.60 61.18
N ILE A 24 24.87 -10.10 61.35
CA ILE A 24 25.63 -9.43 60.28
C ILE A 24 25.93 -10.43 59.16
N SER A 25 26.37 -11.64 59.49
CA SER A 25 26.63 -12.70 58.50
C SER A 25 25.36 -13.09 57.74
N PHE A 26 24.23 -13.19 58.43
CA PHE A 26 22.93 -13.50 57.81
C PHE A 26 22.47 -12.37 56.88
N ILE A 27 22.61 -11.10 57.28
CA ILE A 27 22.28 -9.95 56.43
C ILE A 27 23.18 -9.92 55.19
N ALA A 28 24.48 -10.16 55.34
CA ALA A 28 25.41 -10.21 54.21
C ALA A 28 25.05 -11.33 53.22
N ASN A 29 24.63 -12.49 53.71
CA ASN A 29 24.14 -13.60 52.88
C ASN A 29 22.87 -13.20 52.09
N LEU A 30 21.91 -12.57 52.76
CA LEU A 30 20.69 -12.10 52.11
C LEU A 30 20.99 -11.04 51.04
N GLN A 31 21.86 -10.07 51.33
CA GLN A 31 22.27 -9.06 50.36
C GLN A 31 22.92 -9.69 49.12
N GLY A 32 23.75 -10.72 49.29
CA GLY A 32 24.32 -11.48 48.18
C GLY A 32 23.24 -12.12 47.30
N LYS A 33 22.30 -12.85 47.91
CA LYS A 33 21.18 -13.47 47.18
C LYS A 33 20.28 -12.46 46.47
N PHE A 34 20.00 -11.32 47.11
CA PHE A 34 19.23 -10.25 46.47
C PHE A 34 19.96 -9.67 45.25
N GLY A 35 21.28 -9.49 45.35
CA GLY A 35 22.09 -9.03 44.22
C GLY A 35 22.08 -10.02 43.04
N GLU A 36 22.17 -11.32 43.31
CA GLU A 36 22.07 -12.35 42.27
C GLU A 36 20.70 -12.34 41.57
N VAL A 37 19.61 -12.23 42.35
CA VAL A 37 18.25 -12.15 41.79
C VAL A 37 18.04 -10.87 40.99
N GLU A 38 18.56 -9.73 41.47
CA GLU A 38 18.48 -8.46 40.74
C GLU A 38 19.25 -8.51 39.42
N ALA A 39 20.44 -9.13 39.41
CA ALA A 39 21.23 -9.33 38.20
C ALA A 39 20.49 -10.23 37.20
N ALA A 40 19.97 -11.38 37.64
CA ALA A 40 19.20 -12.29 36.79
C ALA A 40 17.93 -11.63 36.24
N PHE A 41 17.25 -10.79 37.04
CA PHE A 41 16.08 -10.04 36.60
C PHE A 41 16.44 -9.02 35.52
N LYS A 42 17.52 -8.26 35.70
CA LYS A 42 18.01 -7.29 34.69
C LYS A 42 18.42 -7.98 33.39
N GLU A 43 19.12 -9.10 33.47
CA GLU A 43 19.50 -9.89 32.30
C GLU A 43 18.27 -10.40 31.54
N SER A 44 17.28 -10.92 32.27
CA SER A 44 16.03 -11.36 31.65
C SER A 44 15.28 -10.21 30.99
N GLN A 45 15.22 -9.02 31.62
CA GLN A 45 14.60 -7.84 31.01
C GLN A 45 15.31 -7.40 29.74
N GLN A 46 16.65 -7.36 29.77
CA GLN A 46 17.45 -7.02 28.60
C GLN A 46 17.19 -8.01 27.45
N ASN A 47 17.17 -9.31 27.73
CA ASN A 47 16.90 -10.32 26.71
C ASN A 47 15.51 -10.15 26.08
N TYR A 48 14.49 -9.82 26.88
CA TYR A 48 13.15 -9.52 26.36
C TYR A 48 13.12 -8.25 25.49
N GLU A 49 13.88 -7.22 25.85
CA GLU A 49 13.97 -6.00 25.05
C GLU A 49 14.70 -6.24 23.73
N ASP A 50 15.78 -7.02 23.76
CA ASP A 50 16.55 -7.39 22.57
C ASP A 50 15.72 -8.25 21.61
N GLU A 51 15.05 -9.29 22.12
CA GLU A 51 14.12 -10.11 21.32
C GLU A 51 12.98 -9.27 20.74
N ARG A 52 12.43 -8.34 21.53
CA ARG A 52 11.36 -7.45 21.05
C ARG A 52 11.85 -6.54 19.93
N ALA A 53 13.04 -5.99 20.05
CA ALA A 53 13.62 -5.14 19.00
C ALA A 53 13.84 -5.93 17.70
N GLU A 54 14.30 -7.17 17.80
CA GLU A 54 14.43 -8.08 16.66
C GLU A 54 13.07 -8.35 15.99
N TRP A 55 12.04 -8.68 16.79
CA TRP A 55 10.69 -8.92 16.29
C TRP A 55 10.07 -7.71 15.59
N GLU A 56 10.28 -6.50 16.12
CA GLU A 56 9.78 -5.27 15.46
C GLU A 56 10.50 -5.04 14.13
N SER A 57 11.81 -5.28 14.05
CA SER A 57 12.56 -5.17 12.78
C SER A 57 12.08 -6.19 11.73
N ILE A 58 11.85 -7.44 12.13
CA ILE A 58 11.32 -8.47 11.22
C ILE A 58 9.94 -8.09 10.73
N LYS A 59 9.08 -7.59 11.61
CA LYS A 59 7.72 -7.16 11.28
C LYS A 59 7.72 -5.99 10.30
N GLU A 60 8.59 -5.01 10.48
CA GLU A 60 8.77 -3.89 9.56
C GLU A 60 9.19 -4.39 8.18
N ASN A 61 10.23 -5.24 8.10
CA ASN A 61 10.71 -5.82 6.85
C ASN A 61 9.62 -6.63 6.11
N LEU A 62 8.85 -7.45 6.83
CA LEU A 62 7.75 -8.22 6.23
C LEU A 62 6.63 -7.31 5.74
N THR A 63 6.34 -6.24 6.47
CA THR A 63 5.33 -5.25 6.06
C THR A 63 5.76 -4.56 4.77
N ASP A 64 7.03 -4.18 4.66
CA ASP A 64 7.59 -3.57 3.46
C ASP A 64 7.57 -4.52 2.26
N GLU A 65 7.87 -5.81 2.46
CA GLU A 65 7.81 -6.83 1.41
C GLU A 65 6.37 -7.04 0.91
N ILE A 66 5.40 -7.15 1.83
CA ILE A 66 3.98 -7.24 1.49
C ILE A 66 3.54 -6.02 0.68
N ASN A 67 3.93 -4.81 1.09
CA ASN A 67 3.57 -3.59 0.37
C ASN A 67 4.14 -3.57 -1.06
N LYS A 68 5.39 -3.99 -1.24
CA LYS A 68 6.02 -4.09 -2.57
C LYS A 68 5.37 -5.14 -3.45
N LEU A 69 5.02 -6.30 -2.89
CA LEU A 69 4.34 -7.36 -3.63
C LEU A 69 2.93 -6.95 -4.04
N ASN A 70 2.19 -6.28 -3.14
CA ASN A 70 0.86 -5.77 -3.45
C ASN A 70 0.92 -4.71 -4.56
N SER A 71 1.86 -3.76 -4.50
CA SER A 71 1.99 -2.76 -5.57
C SER A 71 2.35 -3.39 -6.92
N ALA A 72 3.26 -4.38 -6.93
CA ALA A 72 3.62 -5.09 -8.17
C ALA A 72 2.44 -5.92 -8.72
N LEU A 73 1.65 -6.54 -7.85
CA LEU A 73 0.45 -7.28 -8.23
C LEU A 73 -0.61 -6.35 -8.82
N GLU A 74 -0.82 -5.18 -8.23
CA GLU A 74 -1.75 -4.17 -8.75
C GLU A 74 -1.35 -3.70 -10.15
N GLU A 75 -0.06 -3.45 -10.37
CA GLU A 75 0.48 -3.10 -11.71
C GLU A 75 0.28 -4.23 -12.73
N GLU A 76 0.52 -5.49 -12.33
CA GLU A 76 0.32 -6.66 -13.19
C GLU A 76 -1.16 -6.85 -13.54
N GLN A 77 -2.06 -6.73 -12.56
CA GLN A 77 -3.51 -6.85 -12.78
C GLN A 77 -4.02 -5.78 -13.74
N GLN A 78 -3.58 -4.53 -13.58
CA GLN A 78 -3.90 -3.47 -14.53
C GLN A 78 -3.41 -3.82 -15.94
N SER A 79 -2.16 -4.24 -16.09
CA SER A 79 -1.58 -4.67 -17.37
C SER A 79 -2.39 -5.80 -18.03
N ILE A 80 -2.85 -6.79 -17.26
CA ILE A 80 -3.67 -7.90 -17.76
C ILE A 80 -5.03 -7.39 -18.24
N ILE A 81 -5.69 -6.51 -17.47
CA ILE A 81 -6.99 -5.95 -17.84
C ILE A 81 -6.88 -5.18 -19.16
N TYR A 82 -5.87 -4.31 -19.30
CA TYR A 82 -5.62 -3.57 -20.55
C TYR A 82 -5.37 -4.52 -21.73
N LYS A 83 -4.48 -5.51 -21.57
CA LYS A 83 -4.17 -6.48 -22.64
C LYS A 83 -5.35 -7.36 -23.02
N GLN A 84 -6.14 -7.80 -22.03
CA GLN A 84 -7.32 -8.62 -22.28
C GLN A 84 -8.37 -7.82 -23.08
N HIS A 85 -8.62 -6.58 -22.67
CA HIS A 85 -9.55 -5.68 -23.35
C HIS A 85 -9.12 -5.39 -24.80
N GLU A 86 -7.83 -5.09 -24.98
CA GLU A 86 -7.21 -4.89 -26.29
C GLU A 86 -7.35 -6.15 -27.17
N TYR A 87 -7.02 -7.33 -26.64
CA TYR A 87 -7.12 -8.59 -27.37
C TYR A 87 -8.56 -8.92 -27.79
N THR A 88 -9.54 -8.75 -26.89
CA THR A 88 -10.95 -9.02 -27.23
C THR A 88 -11.48 -8.08 -28.29
N THR A 89 -11.11 -6.80 -28.22
CA THR A 89 -11.52 -5.78 -29.17
C THR A 89 -10.90 -6.05 -30.54
N ILE A 90 -9.58 -6.27 -30.61
CA ILE A 90 -8.88 -6.58 -31.87
C ILE A 90 -9.38 -7.90 -32.48
N HIS A 91 -9.56 -8.96 -31.69
CA HIS A 91 -10.03 -10.24 -32.21
C HIS A 91 -11.46 -10.12 -32.77
N HIS A 92 -12.33 -9.35 -32.12
CA HIS A 92 -13.69 -9.13 -32.62
C HIS A 92 -13.70 -8.31 -33.91
N LEU A 93 -12.89 -7.24 -33.99
CA LEU A 93 -12.72 -6.45 -35.21
C LEU A 93 -12.21 -7.32 -36.39
N LYS A 94 -11.22 -8.18 -36.13
CA LYS A 94 -10.73 -9.16 -37.12
C LYS A 94 -11.80 -10.15 -37.56
N ALA A 95 -12.62 -10.66 -36.63
CA ALA A 95 -13.72 -11.56 -36.95
C ALA A 95 -14.80 -10.90 -37.84
N LEU A 96 -14.96 -9.57 -37.74
CA LEU A 96 -15.82 -8.77 -38.60
C LEU A 96 -15.19 -8.46 -39.97
N GLY A 97 -13.98 -8.95 -40.25
CA GLY A 97 -13.30 -8.79 -41.54
C GLY A 97 -12.48 -7.50 -41.68
N PHE A 98 -12.17 -6.85 -40.55
CA PHE A 98 -11.34 -5.65 -40.48
C PHE A 98 -9.92 -6.00 -40.02
N GLU A 99 -8.94 -5.61 -40.83
CA GLU A 99 -7.52 -5.58 -40.42
C GLU A 99 -7.19 -4.30 -39.64
N SER A 100 -8.16 -3.40 -39.52
CA SER A 100 -8.03 -2.08 -38.93
C SER A 100 -7.56 -2.15 -37.48
N SER A 101 -6.41 -1.54 -37.24
CA SER A 101 -5.89 -1.34 -35.88
C SER A 101 -6.85 -0.42 -35.11
N PRO A 102 -7.00 -0.55 -33.78
CA PRO A 102 -7.64 0.46 -32.93
C PRO A 102 -7.27 1.91 -33.28
N ILE A 103 -6.04 2.13 -33.76
CA ILE A 103 -5.53 3.41 -34.24
C ILE A 103 -6.37 3.99 -35.39
N GLU A 104 -6.82 3.18 -36.35
CA GLU A 104 -7.59 3.67 -37.51
C GLU A 104 -8.96 4.20 -37.09
N ILE A 105 -9.61 3.56 -36.10
CA ILE A 105 -10.89 4.03 -35.54
C ILE A 105 -10.73 5.40 -34.88
N VAL A 106 -9.63 5.58 -34.14
CA VAL A 106 -9.31 6.84 -33.46
C VAL A 106 -8.97 7.94 -34.48
N GLU A 107 -8.15 7.64 -35.48
CA GLU A 107 -7.78 8.60 -36.53
C GLU A 107 -8.99 9.03 -37.37
N ASP A 108 -9.86 8.08 -37.73
CA ASP A 108 -11.09 8.36 -38.45
C ASP A 108 -12.02 9.26 -37.63
N LEU A 109 -12.23 8.97 -36.34
CA LEU A 109 -13.05 9.83 -35.47
C LEU A 109 -12.47 11.25 -35.39
N ARG A 110 -11.16 11.39 -35.19
CA ARG A 110 -10.49 12.69 -35.09
C ARG A 110 -10.59 13.49 -36.38
N SER A 111 -10.71 12.82 -37.53
CA SER A 111 -10.90 13.48 -38.83
C SER A 111 -12.31 14.03 -39.05
N LYS A 112 -13.27 13.69 -38.16
CA LYS A 112 -14.70 14.01 -38.29
C LYS A 112 -15.22 14.95 -37.17
N PRO A 113 -14.62 16.13 -36.96
CA PRO A 113 -15.06 17.06 -35.91
C PRO A 113 -16.52 17.52 -36.09
N GLU A 114 -17.10 17.39 -37.28
CA GLU A 114 -18.52 17.64 -37.57
C GLU A 114 -19.48 16.71 -36.81
N LEU A 115 -18.99 15.61 -36.22
CA LEU A 115 -19.78 14.76 -35.34
C LEU A 115 -20.06 15.42 -33.98
N ILE A 116 -19.32 16.46 -33.60
CA ILE A 116 -19.50 17.15 -32.33
C ILE A 116 -20.78 18.02 -32.43
N PRO A 117 -21.81 17.78 -31.62
CA PRO A 117 -23.11 18.46 -31.76
C PRO A 117 -23.15 19.86 -31.13
N PHE A 118 -21.98 20.44 -30.84
CA PHE A 118 -21.84 21.73 -30.18
C PHE A 118 -20.97 22.66 -31.03
N ASP A 119 -21.39 23.91 -31.16
CA ASP A 119 -20.59 24.94 -31.83
C ASP A 119 -19.50 25.46 -30.89
N GLY A 120 -18.35 25.81 -31.47
CA GLY A 120 -17.31 26.54 -30.75
C GLY A 120 -17.72 27.97 -30.41
N VAL A 121 -17.12 28.52 -29.36
CA VAL A 121 -17.32 29.87 -28.86
C VAL A 121 -16.08 30.72 -29.09
N LEU A 122 -16.27 32.05 -29.13
CA LEU A 122 -15.17 33.02 -29.26
C LEU A 122 -14.28 32.80 -30.50
N GLY A 123 -14.82 32.18 -31.56
CA GLY A 123 -14.09 31.83 -32.77
C GLY A 123 -13.25 30.56 -32.67
N GLY A 124 -13.42 29.76 -31.61
CA GLY A 124 -12.88 28.42 -31.49
C GLY A 124 -13.55 27.43 -32.44
N THR A 125 -12.83 26.38 -32.81
CA THR A 125 -13.33 25.26 -33.62
C THR A 125 -13.22 24.00 -32.80
N MET A 126 -14.33 23.26 -32.66
CA MET A 126 -14.36 22.00 -31.92
C MET A 126 -13.46 20.94 -32.58
N PHE A 127 -12.74 20.20 -31.76
CA PHE A 127 -11.94 19.05 -32.18
C PHE A 127 -11.92 17.97 -31.10
N PHE A 128 -11.67 16.72 -31.51
CA PHE A 128 -11.47 15.60 -30.60
C PHE A 128 -10.02 15.54 -30.10
N HIS A 129 -9.84 15.20 -28.83
CA HIS A 129 -8.52 14.93 -28.24
C HIS A 129 -7.88 13.64 -28.78
N GLU A 130 -6.59 13.46 -28.52
CA GLU A 130 -5.86 12.25 -28.93
C GLU A 130 -6.29 11.01 -28.13
N GLU A 131 -6.74 11.23 -26.90
CA GLU A 131 -7.14 10.20 -25.95
C GLU A 131 -8.58 9.76 -26.20
N VAL A 132 -8.74 8.84 -27.15
CA VAL A 132 -10.01 8.20 -27.48
C VAL A 132 -10.01 6.77 -26.92
N LEU A 133 -11.02 6.43 -26.12
CA LEU A 133 -11.15 5.13 -25.47
C LEU A 133 -12.13 4.25 -26.22
N ILE A 134 -11.65 3.15 -26.79
CA ILE A 134 -12.52 2.11 -27.35
C ILE A 134 -13.10 1.28 -26.20
N LEU A 135 -14.40 1.44 -25.94
CA LEU A 135 -15.08 0.82 -24.81
C LEU A 135 -15.49 -0.63 -25.08
N THR A 136 -15.86 -0.93 -26.33
CA THR A 136 -16.33 -2.25 -26.75
C THR A 136 -15.97 -2.48 -28.22
N HIS A 137 -16.50 -3.54 -28.83
CA HIS A 137 -16.39 -3.80 -30.26
C HIS A 137 -17.09 -2.77 -31.17
N ASN A 138 -17.90 -1.87 -30.61
CA ASN A 138 -18.68 -0.90 -31.38
C ASN A 138 -18.88 0.45 -30.66
N TRP A 139 -18.40 0.65 -29.43
CA TRP A 139 -18.56 1.92 -28.70
C TRP A 139 -17.22 2.56 -28.38
N VAL A 140 -17.22 3.89 -28.42
CA VAL A 140 -16.07 4.74 -28.15
C VAL A 140 -16.48 5.86 -27.21
N PHE A 141 -15.59 6.21 -26.28
CA PHE A 141 -15.65 7.42 -25.48
C PHE A 141 -14.56 8.39 -25.95
N ALA A 142 -14.95 9.63 -26.21
CA ALA A 142 -14.04 10.68 -26.66
C ALA A 142 -14.32 11.99 -25.93
N SER A 143 -13.25 12.73 -25.61
CA SER A 143 -13.36 14.14 -25.20
C SER A 143 -13.18 15.05 -26.40
N PHE A 144 -13.82 16.22 -26.34
CA PHE A 144 -13.72 17.25 -27.36
C PHE A 144 -13.65 18.64 -26.73
N GLU A 145 -13.06 19.60 -27.43
CA GLU A 145 -13.00 21.01 -27.00
C GLU A 145 -12.77 21.96 -28.18
N ASP A 146 -12.93 23.26 -27.94
CA ASP A 146 -12.55 24.33 -28.87
C ASP A 146 -11.47 25.29 -28.31
N GLY A 147 -10.91 24.94 -27.14
CA GLY A 147 -9.98 25.77 -26.35
C GLY A 147 -10.64 26.67 -25.31
N HIS A 148 -11.98 26.76 -25.25
CA HIS A 148 -12.73 27.54 -24.27
C HIS A 148 -13.78 26.71 -23.54
N ILE A 149 -14.51 25.87 -24.27
CA ILE A 149 -15.48 24.91 -23.75
C ILE A 149 -15.09 23.51 -24.19
N GLY A 150 -15.48 22.53 -23.39
CA GLY A 150 -15.18 21.13 -23.64
C GLY A 150 -16.32 20.22 -23.24
N GLY A 151 -16.21 18.97 -23.62
CA GLY A 151 -17.22 17.98 -23.33
C GLY A 151 -16.75 16.55 -23.54
N TYR A 152 -17.69 15.64 -23.34
CA TYR A 152 -17.51 14.21 -23.54
C TYR A 152 -18.59 13.66 -24.46
N MET A 153 -18.22 12.65 -25.24
CA MET A 153 -19.12 11.93 -26.13
C MET A 153 -18.98 10.43 -25.95
N ILE A 154 -20.12 9.74 -26.03
CA ILE A 154 -20.19 8.32 -26.32
C ILE A 154 -20.69 8.18 -27.75
N LEU A 155 -19.92 7.51 -28.59
CA LEU A 155 -20.28 7.20 -29.96
C LEU A 155 -20.33 5.70 -30.17
N GLU A 156 -21.28 5.26 -30.99
CA GLU A 156 -21.25 3.95 -31.59
C GLU A 156 -20.65 4.05 -32.99
N TYR A 157 -19.71 3.15 -33.30
CA TYR A 157 -19.23 2.95 -34.65
C TYR A 157 -19.71 1.60 -35.19
N SER A 158 -19.96 1.58 -36.48
CA SER A 158 -20.26 0.39 -37.26
C SER A 158 -19.55 0.50 -38.60
N PHE A 159 -19.62 -0.55 -39.41
CA PHE A 159 -19.01 -0.56 -40.73
C PHE A 159 -20.06 -0.89 -41.78
N ASP A 160 -19.95 -0.24 -42.93
CA ASP A 160 -20.79 -0.53 -44.09
C ASP A 160 -20.21 -1.63 -44.98
N GLU A 161 -20.88 -1.88 -46.11
CA GLU A 161 -20.48 -2.88 -47.10
C GLU A 161 -19.12 -2.57 -47.76
N GLU A 162 -18.72 -1.30 -47.78
CA GLU A 162 -17.46 -0.81 -48.36
C GLU A 162 -16.32 -0.77 -47.33
N LYS A 163 -16.61 -1.15 -46.08
CA LYS A 163 -15.70 -1.13 -44.92
C LYS A 163 -15.40 0.27 -44.39
N ASP A 164 -16.21 1.27 -44.69
CA ASP A 164 -16.07 2.60 -44.13
C ASP A 164 -16.71 2.69 -42.74
N ILE A 165 -16.11 3.50 -41.87
CA ILE A 165 -16.57 3.69 -40.49
C ILE A 165 -17.74 4.65 -40.45
N GLN A 166 -18.88 4.14 -39.97
CA GLN A 166 -20.12 4.86 -39.77
C GLN A 166 -20.33 5.15 -38.29
N TRP A 167 -20.57 6.42 -37.97
CA TRP A 167 -20.71 6.89 -36.59
C TRP A 167 -22.15 7.24 -36.23
N ARG A 168 -22.53 6.91 -35.00
CA ARG A 168 -23.79 7.30 -34.38
C ARG A 168 -23.50 7.87 -33.00
N ILE A 169 -23.90 9.12 -32.78
CA ILE A 169 -23.81 9.75 -31.46
C ILE A 169 -24.82 9.05 -30.55
N ILE A 170 -24.35 8.53 -29.41
CA ILE A 170 -25.20 7.95 -28.37
C ILE A 170 -25.54 9.02 -27.33
N GLU A 171 -24.54 9.75 -26.86
CA GLU A 171 -24.67 10.80 -25.86
C GLU A 171 -23.55 11.83 -26.05
N ALA A 172 -23.85 13.10 -25.74
CA ALA A 172 -22.88 14.19 -25.79
C ALA A 172 -23.20 15.26 -24.73
N GLU A 173 -22.23 15.60 -23.90
CA GLU A 173 -22.39 16.53 -22.77
C GLU A 173 -21.25 17.56 -22.74
N LEU A 174 -21.58 18.83 -22.48
CA LEU A 174 -20.62 19.91 -22.21
C LEU A 174 -20.33 20.04 -20.70
N PHE A 175 -19.12 20.45 -20.34
CA PHE A 175 -18.73 20.79 -18.97
C PHE A 175 -18.15 22.21 -18.83
#